data_AF-A0A8S3JH93-F1
#
_entry.id   AF-A0A8S3JH93-F1
#
_cell.length_a   1.000
_cell.length_b   1.000
_cell.length_c   1.000
_cell.angle_alpha   90.00
_cell.angle_beta   90.00
_cell.angle_gamma   90.00
#
_symmetry.space_group_name_H-M   'P 1'
#
loop_
_entity.id
_entity.type
_entity.pdbx_description
1 polymer ?
#
loop_
_entity_poly.entity_id
_entity_poly.type
_entity_poly.pdbx_seq_one_letter_code
_entity_poly.pdbx_strand_id
1 'polypeptide(L)' 'SNPYAWNVILVGPPDTLYEGGFFKARLDFPKEYPIKPPKM' A
#
# COMPACT_ATOMS: atom_id res chain seq x y z
N SER A 1 -2.37 -18.59 -0.42
CA SER A 1 -2.28 -17.12 -0.36
C SER A 1 -1.33 -16.64 -1.45
N ASN A 2 -1.58 -15.47 -2.05
CA ASN A 2 -0.67 -14.89 -3.05
C ASN A 2 0.33 -13.96 -2.33
N PRO A 3 1.61 -14.33 -2.17
CA PRO A 3 2.58 -13.51 -1.44
C PRO A 3 2.96 -12.22 -2.18
N TYR A 4 2.60 -12.08 -3.46
CA TYR A 4 2.87 -10.89 -4.27
C TYR A 4 1.74 -9.85 -4.23
N ALA A 5 0.63 -10.13 -3.54
CA ALA A 5 -0.49 -9.19 -3.42
C ALA A 5 -0.71 -8.85 -1.95
N TRP A 6 -0.41 -7.61 -1.57
CA TRP A 6 -0.47 -7.13 -0.18
C TRP A 6 -1.63 -6.17 -0.02
N ASN A 7 -2.41 -6.34 1.05
CA ASN A 7 -3.39 -5.35 1.47
C ASN A 7 -2.75 -4.48 2.56
N VAL A 8 -2.75 -3.17 2.36
CA VAL A 8 -2.19 -2.21 3.31
C VAL A 8 -3.25 -1.21 3.74
N ILE A 9 -3.10 -0.70 4.97
CA ILE A 9 -3.91 0.37 5.51
C ILE A 9 -2.99 1.57 5.74
N LEU A 10 -3.30 2.68 5.10
CA LEU A 10 -2.66 3.96 5.36
C LEU A 10 -3.49 4.71 6.39
N VAL A 11 -2.84 5.12 7.47
CA VAL A 11 -3.45 5.95 8.51
C VAL A 11 -3.12 7.40 8.20
N GLY A 12 -4.16 8.23 8.19
CA GLY A 12 -4.02 9.66 7.97
C GLY A 12 -3.13 10.32 9.04
N PRO A 13 -2.09 11.07 8.66
CA PRO A 13 -1.22 11.74 9.62
C PRO A 13 -1.99 12.80 10.43
N PRO A 14 -1.58 13.04 11.69
CA PRO A 14 -2.12 14.14 12.50
C PRO A 14 -1.79 15.50 11.86
N ASP A 15 -2.58 16.51 12.19
CA ASP A 15 -2.46 17.89 11.72
C ASP A 15 -2.56 18.03 10.19
N THR A 16 -3.27 17.10 9.54
CA THR A 16 -3.60 17.15 8.12
C THR A 16 -5.11 16.97 7.90
N LEU A 17 -5.60 17.32 6.71
CA LEU A 17 -7.00 17.06 6.33
C LEU A 17 -7.36 15.57 6.29
N TYR A 18 -6.36 14.68 6.36
CA TYR A 18 -6.55 13.24 6.34
C TYR A 18 -6.56 12.63 7.75
N GLU A 19 -6.30 13.41 8.81
CA GLU A 19 -6.22 12.94 10.19
C GLU A 19 -7.44 12.08 10.58
N GLY A 20 -7.18 10.95 11.24
CA GLY A 20 -8.21 9.97 11.62
C GLY A 20 -8.74 9.10 10.47
N GLY A 21 -8.30 9.36 9.24
CA GLY A 21 -8.66 8.56 8.06
C GLY A 21 -7.96 7.19 8.02
N PHE A 22 -8.68 6.19 7.53
CA PHE A 22 -8.16 4.84 7.24
C PHE A 22 -8.36 4.53 5.76
N PHE A 23 -7.26 4.48 5.00
CA PHE A 23 -7.30 4.28 3.56
C PHE A 23 -6.78 2.89 3.21
N LYS A 24 -7.63 2.07 2.60
CA LYS A 24 -7.25 0.74 2.13
C LYS A 24 -6.57 0.88 0.77
N ALA A 25 -5.40 0.25 0.62
CA ALA A 25 -4.74 0.13 -0.66
C ALA A 25 -4.24 -1.30 -0.87
N ARG A 26 -3.97 -1.65 -2.13
CA ARG A 26 -3.40 -2.92 -2.53
C ARG A 26 -2.06 -2.66 -3.18
N LEU A 27 -1.07 -3.48 -2.88
CA LEU A 27 0.22 -3.47 -3.58
C LEU A 27 0.41 -4.80 -4.29
N ASP A 28 0.60 -4.75 -5.61
CA ASP A 28 0.90 -5.90 -6.44
C ASP A 28 2.38 -5.86 -6.87
N PHE A 29 3.14 -6.84 -6.40
CA PHE A 29 4.57 -6.99 -6.66
C PHE A 29 4.80 -7.79 -7.94
N PRO A 30 5.56 -7.26 -8.92
CA PRO A 30 5.97 -8.04 -10.08
C PRO A 30 7.00 -9.10 -9.69
N LYS A 31 7.19 -10.11 -10.55
CA LYS A 31 8.19 -11.17 -10.32
C LYS A 31 9.62 -10.64 -10.30
N GLU A 32 9.85 -9.52 -10.98
CA GLU A 32 11.15 -8.86 -11.10
C GLU A 32 11.42 -7.87 -9.95
N TYR A 33 10.57 -7.80 -8.93
CA TYR A 33 10.89 -7.04 -7.73
C TYR A 33 12.18 -7.57 -7.08
N PRO A 34 13.13 -6.71 -6.65
CA PRO A 34 13.04 -5.25 -6.51
C PRO A 34 13.49 -4.42 -7.72
N ILE A 35 13.87 -5.05 -8.84
CA ILE A 35 14.31 -4.34 -10.06
C ILE A 35 13.15 -3.52 -10.66
N LYS A 36 11.93 -4.06 -10.64
CA LYS A 36 10.70 -3.33 -10.98
C LYS A 36 9.91 -3.00 -9.71
N PRO A 37 9.35 -1.78 -9.59
CA PRO A 37 8.59 -1.39 -8.41
C PRO A 37 7.24 -2.12 -8.34
N PRO A 38 6.62 -2.21 -7.14
CA PRO A 38 5.24 -2.65 -7.01
C PRO A 38 4.29 -1.63 -7.65
N LYS A 39 3.09 -2.11 -8.00
CA LYS A 39 1.98 -1.26 -8.45
C LYS A 39 0.95 -1.15 -7.33
N MET A 40 0.33 0.02 -7.20
CA MET A 40 -0.79 0.28 -6.31
C MET A 40 -2.10 0.29 -7.08
#